data_AF-A0AAW9P1X2-F1
#
_entry.id   AF-A0AAW9P1X2-F1
#
_cell.length_a   1.000
_cell.length_b   1.000
_cell.length_c   1.000
_cell.angle_alpha   90.00
_cell.angle_beta   90.00
_cell.angle_gamma   90.00
#
_symmetry.space_group_name_H-M   'P 1'
#
loop_
_entity.id
_entity.type
_entity.pdbx_description
1 polymer ?
#
loop_
_entity_poly.entity_id
_entity_poly.type
_entity_poly.pdbx_seq_one_letter_code
_entity_poly.pdbx_strand_id
1 'polypeptide(L)'
;MTQPAVAQPAVEKTPEQEGIDKLLAAKSLPEALNLIKPVMSDEVDAFPASAGVLAIWMNSKHTTLQDIKALDSTTKGKILKDSYNERGKRLCVTGKIVEIQVDRSGNFPAYHAGIVSNYSDVTRVLAIGSTGDLVEESNATFCGVVIGKVSYSNAGGGTTHAPYLVGMFDLPENR
;
A
#
# COMPACT_ATOMS: atom_id res chain seq x y z
N MET A 1 7.48 -48.48 34.14
CA MET A 1 6.17 -47.87 33.83
C MET A 1 6.45 -46.62 33.01
N THR A 2 6.21 -46.66 31.71
CA THR A 2 6.37 -45.52 30.80
C THR A 2 5.09 -44.71 30.81
N GLN A 3 5.20 -43.43 31.17
CA GLN A 3 4.11 -42.47 31.20
C GLN A 3 3.63 -42.21 29.76
N PRO A 4 2.32 -42.18 29.46
CA PRO A 4 1.86 -41.84 28.12
C PRO A 4 2.15 -40.37 27.83
N ALA A 5 2.76 -40.08 26.68
CA ALA A 5 2.90 -38.73 26.18
C ALA A 5 1.50 -38.17 25.89
N VAL A 6 1.08 -37.19 26.69
CA VAL A 6 -0.15 -36.43 26.44
C VAL A 6 0.11 -35.60 25.19
N ALA A 7 -0.52 -35.98 24.07
CA ALA A 7 -0.55 -35.15 22.88
C ALA A 7 -1.25 -33.83 23.25
N GLN A 8 -0.51 -32.72 23.21
CA GLN A 8 -1.10 -31.40 23.36
C GLN A 8 -2.08 -31.17 22.19
N PRO A 9 -3.30 -30.68 22.45
CA PRO A 9 -4.24 -30.34 21.38
C PRO A 9 -3.62 -29.23 20.53
N ALA A 10 -3.64 -29.39 19.20
CA ALA A 10 -3.24 -28.35 18.28
C ALA A 10 -4.11 -27.11 18.53
N VAL A 11 -3.49 -25.97 18.81
CA VAL A 11 -4.21 -24.70 18.94
C VAL A 11 -4.80 -24.37 17.57
N GLU A 12 -6.12 -24.42 17.46
CA GLU A 12 -6.85 -24.07 16.24
C GLU A 12 -6.67 -22.57 15.96
N LYS A 13 -6.28 -22.23 14.73
CA LYS A 13 -6.03 -20.84 14.33
C LYS A 13 -7.36 -20.12 14.14
N THR A 14 -7.41 -18.83 14.47
CA THR A 14 -8.59 -18.03 14.16
C THR A 14 -8.67 -17.77 12.64
N PRO A 15 -9.87 -17.50 12.07
CA PRO A 15 -10.01 -17.19 10.65
C PRO A 15 -9.12 -16.02 10.18
N GLU A 16 -8.89 -15.04 11.05
CA GLU A 16 -7.99 -13.91 10.79
C GLU A 16 -6.53 -14.38 10.68
N GLN A 17 -6.09 -15.26 11.59
CA GLN A 17 -4.75 -15.84 11.55
C GLN A 17 -4.56 -16.68 10.30
N GLU A 18 -5.54 -17.48 9.91
CA GLU A 18 -5.50 -18.23 8.65
C GLU A 18 -5.43 -17.30 7.43
N GLY A 19 -6.16 -16.18 7.45
CA GLY A 19 -6.13 -15.18 6.39
C GLY A 19 -4.75 -14.53 6.23
N ILE A 20 -4.13 -14.17 7.35
CA ILE A 20 -2.77 -13.61 7.39
C ILE A 20 -1.76 -14.66 6.89
N ASP A 21 -1.86 -15.91 7.35
CA ASP A 21 -0.96 -16.98 6.91
C ASP A 21 -1.07 -17.25 5.40
N LYS A 22 -2.30 -17.25 4.85
CA LYS A 22 -2.53 -17.37 3.41
C LYS A 22 -1.90 -16.22 2.64
N LEU A 23 -2.04 -14.98 3.14
CA LEU A 23 -1.41 -13.82 2.51
C LEU A 23 0.12 -13.94 2.55
N LEU A 24 0.71 -14.26 3.70
CA LEU A 24 2.16 -14.43 3.84
C LEU A 24 2.70 -15.60 2.99
N ALA A 25 1.88 -16.61 2.73
CA ALA A 25 2.20 -17.72 1.84
C ALA A 25 2.12 -17.36 0.34
N ALA A 26 1.46 -16.25 -0.02
CA ALA A 26 1.40 -15.80 -1.41
C ALA A 26 2.81 -15.62 -1.99
N LYS A 27 2.99 -16.12 -3.22
CA LYS A 27 4.30 -16.22 -3.88
C LYS A 27 4.56 -15.06 -4.85
N SER A 28 3.54 -14.29 -5.16
CA SER A 28 3.61 -13.20 -6.13
C SER A 28 2.71 -12.05 -5.74
N LEU A 29 3.02 -10.84 -6.24
CA LEU A 29 2.21 -9.66 -5.99
C LEU A 29 0.76 -9.85 -6.47
N PRO A 30 0.47 -10.36 -7.69
CA PRO A 30 -0.91 -10.61 -8.11
C PRO A 30 -1.69 -11.56 -7.20
N GLU A 31 -1.03 -12.61 -6.68
CA GLU A 31 -1.67 -13.55 -5.73
C GLU A 31 -2.01 -12.86 -4.41
N ALA A 32 -1.07 -12.11 -3.84
CA ALA A 32 -1.32 -11.33 -2.63
C ALA A 32 -2.44 -10.30 -2.83
N LEU A 33 -2.48 -9.65 -4.00
CA LEU A 33 -3.53 -8.70 -4.34
C LEU A 33 -4.91 -9.35 -4.42
N ASN A 34 -5.02 -10.55 -4.99
CA ASN A 34 -6.29 -11.28 -5.00
C ASN A 34 -6.79 -11.62 -3.59
N LEU A 35 -5.88 -11.95 -2.67
CA LEU A 35 -6.21 -12.26 -1.28
C LEU A 35 -6.63 -11.03 -0.48
N ILE A 36 -5.98 -9.88 -0.70
CA ILE A 36 -6.25 -8.65 0.07
C ILE A 36 -7.35 -7.78 -0.55
N LYS A 37 -7.68 -7.94 -1.84
CA LYS A 37 -8.69 -7.12 -2.53
C LYS A 37 -10.05 -7.04 -1.80
N PRO A 38 -10.58 -8.12 -1.17
CA PRO A 38 -11.83 -8.04 -0.42
C PRO A 38 -11.82 -7.07 0.77
N VAL A 39 -10.64 -6.79 1.34
CA VAL A 39 -10.47 -5.89 2.50
C VAL A 39 -9.87 -4.52 2.11
N MET A 40 -9.63 -4.29 0.82
CA MET A 40 -9.31 -2.97 0.31
C MET A 40 -10.53 -2.06 0.38
N SER A 41 -10.35 -0.80 0.78
CA SER A 41 -11.44 0.11 1.09
C SER A 41 -11.14 1.55 0.65
N ASP A 42 -12.21 2.32 0.52
CA ASP A 42 -12.12 3.78 0.48
C ASP A 42 -12.35 4.28 1.88
N GLU A 43 -11.63 5.34 2.27
CA GLU A 43 -11.70 5.87 3.63
C GLU A 43 -11.99 7.36 3.65
N VAL A 44 -12.51 7.84 4.78
CA VAL A 44 -12.73 9.26 5.06
C VAL A 44 -11.96 9.60 6.34
N ASP A 45 -11.08 10.60 6.27
CA ASP A 45 -10.20 11.05 7.36
C ASP A 45 -9.38 9.93 8.02
N ALA A 46 -9.10 8.86 7.27
CA ALA A 46 -8.34 7.70 7.71
C ALA A 46 -7.51 7.11 6.56
N PHE A 47 -6.49 6.31 6.92
CA PHE A 47 -5.73 5.50 5.97
C PHE A 47 -6.29 4.08 5.91
N PRO A 48 -6.42 3.45 4.72
CA PRO A 48 -6.94 2.10 4.61
C PRO A 48 -6.04 1.10 5.35
N ALA A 49 -6.59 0.32 6.28
CA ALA A 49 -5.82 -0.66 7.06
C ALA A 49 -5.13 -1.72 6.16
N SER A 50 -5.77 -2.08 5.05
CA SER A 50 -5.23 -2.96 4.02
C SER A 50 -3.95 -2.43 3.36
N ALA A 51 -3.70 -1.11 3.40
CA ALA A 51 -2.45 -0.56 2.91
C ALA A 51 -1.24 -1.04 3.75
N GLY A 52 -1.38 -1.04 5.07
CA GLY A 52 -0.35 -1.54 5.98
C GLY A 52 -0.10 -3.04 5.81
N VAL A 53 -1.17 -3.82 5.64
CA VAL A 53 -1.10 -5.27 5.39
C VAL A 53 -0.35 -5.57 4.08
N LEU A 54 -0.66 -4.85 2.99
CA LEU A 54 0.08 -5.01 1.74
C LEU A 54 1.54 -4.55 1.89
N ALA A 55 1.81 -3.44 2.58
CA ALA A 55 3.16 -2.94 2.80
C ALA A 55 4.03 -3.95 3.56
N ILE A 56 3.50 -4.57 4.63
CA ILE A 56 4.15 -5.64 5.38
C ILE A 56 4.49 -6.81 4.45
N TRP A 57 3.51 -7.26 3.66
CA TRP A 57 3.71 -8.36 2.73
C TRP A 57 4.81 -8.03 1.70
N MET A 58 4.72 -6.87 1.06
CA MET A 58 5.69 -6.44 0.04
C MET A 58 7.10 -6.30 0.61
N ASN A 59 7.24 -5.77 1.83
CA ASN A 59 8.51 -5.72 2.54
C ASN A 59 9.05 -7.13 2.84
N SER A 60 8.19 -8.05 3.31
CA SER A 60 8.58 -9.43 3.63
C SER A 60 9.01 -10.26 2.42
N LYS A 61 8.51 -9.91 1.23
CA LYS A 61 8.82 -10.60 -0.03
C LYS A 61 9.86 -9.88 -0.87
N HIS A 62 10.40 -8.76 -0.37
CA HIS A 62 11.34 -7.91 -1.10
C HIS A 62 10.82 -7.52 -2.49
N THR A 63 9.53 -7.16 -2.57
CA THR A 63 8.91 -6.69 -3.81
C THR A 63 9.73 -5.55 -4.41
N THR A 64 9.92 -5.56 -5.72
CA THR A 64 10.65 -4.52 -6.46
C THR A 64 9.69 -3.56 -7.17
N LEU A 65 10.20 -2.42 -7.63
CA LEU A 65 9.45 -1.52 -8.50
C LEU A 65 9.01 -2.21 -9.80
N GLN A 66 9.77 -3.18 -10.29
CA GLN A 66 9.50 -3.94 -11.51
C GLN A 66 8.27 -4.82 -11.34
N ASP A 67 8.12 -5.45 -10.17
CA ASP A 67 6.93 -6.24 -9.84
C ASP A 67 5.66 -5.39 -9.88
N ILE A 68 5.73 -4.17 -9.35
CA ILE A 68 4.62 -3.19 -9.44
C ILE A 68 4.38 -2.80 -10.89
N LYS A 69 5.46 -2.54 -11.65
CA LYS A 69 5.40 -2.14 -13.06
C LYS A 69 4.86 -3.25 -13.99
N ALA A 70 4.83 -4.51 -13.56
CA ALA A 70 4.22 -5.61 -14.30
C ALA A 70 2.68 -5.64 -14.20
N LEU A 71 2.09 -4.92 -13.24
CA LEU A 71 0.63 -4.88 -13.07
C LEU A 71 -0.07 -4.04 -14.15
N ASP A 72 -1.33 -4.38 -14.40
CA ASP A 72 -2.25 -3.60 -15.21
C ASP A 72 -2.28 -2.14 -14.75
N SER A 73 -2.17 -1.20 -15.67
CA SER A 73 -2.18 0.23 -15.37
C SER A 73 -3.59 0.81 -15.27
N THR A 74 -3.78 1.80 -14.41
CA THR A 74 -4.99 2.61 -14.33
C THR A 74 -4.70 4.12 -14.37
N THR A 75 -5.72 4.96 -14.22
CA THR A 75 -5.63 6.42 -14.15
C THR A 75 -6.39 6.95 -12.94
N LYS A 76 -5.99 8.12 -12.44
CA LYS A 76 -6.70 8.82 -11.36
C LYS A 76 -8.21 8.93 -11.63
N GLY A 77 -8.60 9.33 -12.83
CA GLY A 77 -10.01 9.49 -13.20
C GLY A 77 -10.82 8.20 -13.09
N LYS A 78 -10.24 7.05 -13.44
CA LYS A 78 -10.89 5.75 -13.27
C LYS A 78 -11.05 5.39 -11.79
N ILE A 79 -10.00 5.62 -10.99
CA ILE A 79 -10.03 5.36 -9.54
C ILE A 79 -11.09 6.21 -8.84
N LEU A 80 -11.18 7.50 -9.19
CA LEU A 80 -12.17 8.40 -8.60
C LEU A 80 -13.61 8.09 -9.05
N LYS A 81 -13.77 7.51 -10.24
CA LYS A 81 -15.08 7.06 -10.75
C LYS A 81 -15.53 5.76 -10.09
N ASP A 82 -14.63 4.78 -9.98
CA ASP A 82 -14.94 3.42 -9.52
C ASP A 82 -13.68 2.78 -8.90
N SER A 83 -13.40 3.15 -7.65
CA SER A 83 -12.23 2.65 -6.92
C SER A 83 -12.26 1.14 -6.76
N TYR A 84 -13.44 0.53 -6.62
CA TYR A 84 -13.61 -0.90 -6.43
C TYR A 84 -13.01 -1.71 -7.60
N ASN A 85 -13.31 -1.32 -8.84
CA ASN A 85 -12.79 -2.00 -10.03
C ASN A 85 -11.34 -1.65 -10.37
N GLU A 86 -10.80 -0.57 -9.80
CA GLU A 86 -9.41 -0.15 -10.02
C GLU A 86 -8.43 -0.63 -8.93
N ARG A 87 -8.93 -1.14 -7.80
CA ARG A 87 -8.13 -1.78 -6.74
C ARG A 87 -7.28 -2.93 -7.28
N GLY A 88 -6.01 -2.96 -6.85
CA GLY A 88 -5.01 -3.93 -7.26
C GLY A 88 -4.30 -3.58 -8.58
N LYS A 89 -4.73 -2.55 -9.31
CA LYS A 89 -4.02 -2.06 -10.49
C LYS A 89 -2.91 -1.10 -10.08
N ARG A 90 -1.95 -0.87 -10.98
CA ARG A 90 -0.88 0.11 -10.80
C ARG A 90 -1.30 1.51 -11.26
N LEU A 91 -0.91 2.51 -10.47
CA LEU A 91 -0.79 3.89 -10.90
C LEU A 91 0.65 4.37 -10.68
N CYS A 92 1.22 5.04 -11.67
CA CYS A 92 2.46 5.81 -11.51
C CYS A 92 2.15 7.30 -11.60
N VAL A 93 2.65 8.09 -10.65
CA VAL A 93 2.47 9.54 -10.58
C VAL A 93 3.82 10.22 -10.49
N THR A 94 3.99 11.30 -11.23
CA THR A 94 5.16 12.19 -11.12
C THR A 94 4.67 13.54 -10.63
N GLY A 95 5.33 14.07 -9.61
CA GLY A 95 4.93 15.34 -9.03
C GLY A 95 5.84 15.78 -7.89
N LYS A 96 5.40 16.82 -7.20
CA LYS A 96 6.06 17.38 -6.04
C LYS A 96 5.56 16.71 -4.77
N ILE A 97 6.47 16.32 -3.89
CA ILE A 97 6.15 15.84 -2.55
C ILE A 97 5.77 17.04 -1.68
N VAL A 98 4.56 17.03 -1.11
CA VAL A 98 4.09 18.10 -0.21
C VAL A 98 4.20 17.73 1.27
N GLU A 99 4.38 16.45 1.55
CA GLU A 99 4.75 15.95 2.88
C GLU A 99 5.31 14.53 2.72
N ILE A 100 6.21 14.15 3.61
CA ILE A 100 6.70 12.78 3.74
C ILE A 100 7.04 12.49 5.20
N GLN A 101 6.45 11.45 5.76
CA GLN A 101 6.60 11.07 7.16
C GLN A 101 6.90 9.58 7.27
N VAL A 102 7.92 9.23 8.06
CA VAL A 102 8.22 7.83 8.38
C VAL A 102 7.22 7.28 9.40
N ASP A 103 6.70 6.09 9.11
CA ASP A 103 5.93 5.23 9.98
C ASP A 103 6.74 3.96 10.25
N ARG A 104 6.94 3.64 11.53
CA ARG A 104 7.71 2.48 12.00
C ARG A 104 6.86 1.45 12.73
N SER A 105 5.54 1.61 12.71
CA SER A 105 4.60 0.71 13.40
C SER A 105 4.68 -0.74 12.90
N GLY A 106 5.09 -0.94 11.63
CA GLY A 106 5.23 -2.26 11.00
C GLY A 106 6.57 -2.98 11.23
N ASN A 107 7.46 -2.50 12.12
CA ASN A 107 8.83 -3.01 12.31
C ASN A 107 9.78 -2.86 11.09
N PHE A 108 9.40 -2.07 10.10
CA PHE A 108 10.25 -1.59 9.01
C PHE A 108 9.84 -0.15 8.68
N PRO A 109 10.72 0.67 8.06
CA PRO A 109 10.34 2.01 7.66
C PRO A 109 9.38 1.95 6.46
N ALA A 110 8.17 2.47 6.66
CA ALA A 110 7.26 2.85 5.59
C ALA A 110 7.07 4.38 5.64
N TYR A 111 6.65 5.00 4.54
CA TYR A 111 6.57 6.46 4.48
C TYR A 111 5.22 6.91 3.92
N HIS A 112 4.44 7.61 4.72
CA HIS A 112 3.25 8.29 4.25
C HIS A 112 3.68 9.56 3.53
N ALA A 113 3.26 9.74 2.28
CA ALA A 113 3.56 10.95 1.54
C ALA A 113 2.36 11.46 0.74
N GLY A 114 2.32 12.78 0.55
CA GLY A 114 1.43 13.45 -0.38
C GLY A 114 2.20 13.86 -1.62
N ILE A 115 1.70 13.49 -2.80
CA ILE A 115 2.26 13.93 -4.09
C ILE A 115 1.24 14.78 -4.80
N VAL A 116 1.64 15.99 -5.18
CA VAL A 116 0.83 16.89 -6.01
C VAL A 116 1.39 16.90 -7.43
N SER A 117 0.54 16.50 -8.37
CA SER A 117 0.75 16.64 -9.81
C SER A 117 -0.17 17.72 -10.37
N ASN A 118 0.15 18.30 -11.53
CA ASN A 118 -0.69 19.29 -12.22
C ASN A 118 -1.28 20.40 -11.31
N TYR A 119 -0.50 20.89 -10.33
CA TYR A 119 -0.84 21.92 -9.33
C TYR A 119 -1.94 21.58 -8.31
N SER A 120 -2.92 20.73 -8.62
CA SER A 120 -4.03 20.40 -7.71
C SER A 120 -4.33 18.90 -7.59
N ASP A 121 -3.68 18.06 -8.38
CA ASP A 121 -3.93 16.62 -8.37
C ASP A 121 -3.15 15.93 -7.26
N VAL A 122 -3.80 15.80 -6.10
CA VAL A 122 -3.23 15.10 -4.95
C VAL A 122 -3.37 13.57 -5.09
N THR A 123 -2.29 12.87 -4.79
CA THR A 123 -2.23 11.42 -4.58
C THR A 123 -1.61 11.14 -3.22
N ARG A 124 -2.20 10.24 -2.44
CA ARG A 124 -1.66 9.77 -1.16
C ARG A 124 -0.95 8.45 -1.36
N VAL A 125 0.21 8.29 -0.76
CA VAL A 125 1.02 7.09 -0.93
C VAL A 125 1.56 6.59 0.39
N LEU A 126 1.65 5.28 0.53
CA LEU A 126 2.48 4.59 1.50
C LEU A 126 3.67 3.99 0.75
N ALA A 127 4.82 4.64 0.85
CA ALA A 127 6.04 4.18 0.23
C ALA A 127 6.72 3.11 1.10
N ILE A 128 7.16 2.06 0.45
CA ILE A 128 8.06 1.05 0.98
C ILE A 128 9.39 1.11 0.22
N GLY A 129 10.44 0.48 0.77
CA GLY A 129 11.77 0.55 0.19
C GLY A 129 12.48 1.87 0.49
N SER A 130 13.48 2.21 -0.33
CA SER A 130 14.26 3.43 -0.18
C SER A 130 13.46 4.66 -0.60
N THR A 131 13.57 5.73 0.17
CA THR A 131 13.18 7.08 -0.25
C THR A 131 14.40 7.94 -0.61
N GLY A 132 15.62 7.40 -0.51
CA GLY A 132 16.85 8.18 -0.64
C GLY A 132 16.82 9.44 0.24
N ASP A 133 17.23 10.56 -0.35
CA ASP A 133 17.21 11.89 0.28
C ASP A 133 15.91 12.68 -0.04
N LEU A 134 14.83 12.00 -0.46
CA LEU A 134 13.57 12.67 -0.75
C LEU A 134 12.98 13.29 0.53
N VAL A 135 12.66 14.57 0.43
CA VAL A 135 12.04 15.38 1.47
C VAL A 135 10.85 16.14 0.85
N GLU A 136 10.17 16.95 1.66
CA GLU A 136 9.20 17.92 1.17
C GLU A 136 9.79 18.79 0.04
N GLU A 137 8.96 19.21 -0.91
CA GLU A 137 9.30 19.97 -2.12
C GLU A 137 10.13 19.23 -3.18
N SER A 138 10.63 18.01 -2.90
CA SER A 138 11.31 17.19 -3.91
C SER A 138 10.35 16.78 -5.04
N ASN A 139 10.86 16.77 -6.27
CA ASN A 139 10.17 16.17 -7.41
C ASN A 139 10.52 14.69 -7.50
N ALA A 140 9.50 13.83 -7.57
CA ALA A 140 9.69 12.39 -7.65
C ALA A 140 8.62 11.71 -8.50
N THR A 141 8.95 10.51 -8.96
CA THR A 141 7.98 9.58 -9.53
C THR A 141 7.72 8.47 -8.52
N PHE A 142 6.46 8.15 -8.29
CA PHE A 142 6.03 7.06 -7.44
C PHE A 142 5.17 6.11 -8.25
N CYS A 143 5.42 4.80 -8.15
CA CYS A 143 4.54 3.78 -8.69
C CYS A 143 4.02 2.90 -7.57
N GLY A 144 2.72 2.68 -7.54
CA GLY A 144 2.11 1.84 -6.52
C GLY A 144 0.83 1.17 -6.96
N VAL A 145 0.43 0.22 -6.14
CA VAL A 145 -0.84 -0.49 -6.25
C VAL A 145 -1.94 0.36 -5.62
N VAL A 146 -3.05 0.50 -6.34
CA VAL A 146 -4.24 1.17 -5.86
C VAL A 146 -4.90 0.34 -4.75
N ILE A 147 -4.99 0.91 -3.56
CA ILE A 147 -5.76 0.35 -2.44
C ILE A 147 -7.19 0.89 -2.44
N GLY A 148 -7.39 2.09 -2.93
CA GLY A 148 -8.69 2.76 -2.97
C GLY A 148 -8.50 4.26 -3.12
N LYS A 149 -9.41 5.02 -2.53
CA LYS A 149 -9.26 6.47 -2.37
C LYS A 149 -9.51 6.90 -0.93
N VAL A 150 -8.84 7.97 -0.54
CA VAL A 150 -9.08 8.66 0.73
C VAL A 150 -9.75 9.99 0.45
N SER A 151 -10.65 10.38 1.34
CA SER A 151 -11.29 11.70 1.33
C SER A 151 -10.99 12.41 2.63
N TYR A 152 -10.65 13.69 2.59
CA TYR A 152 -10.35 14.47 3.79
C TYR A 152 -10.62 15.95 3.59
N SER A 153 -10.90 16.65 4.68
CA SER A 153 -11.03 18.11 4.66
C SER A 153 -9.68 18.76 4.36
N ASN A 154 -9.66 19.71 3.42
CA ASN A 154 -8.46 20.43 3.04
C ASN A 154 -8.42 21.85 3.61
N ALA A 155 -7.22 22.44 3.67
CA ALA A 155 -7.00 23.78 4.21
C ALA A 155 -7.73 24.89 3.43
N GLY A 156 -8.18 24.61 2.20
CA GLY A 156 -8.99 25.53 1.38
C GLY A 156 -10.48 25.52 1.72
N GLY A 157 -10.92 24.75 2.74
CA GLY A 157 -12.31 24.69 3.18
C GLY A 157 -13.20 23.73 2.37
N GLY A 158 -12.61 22.85 1.56
CA GLY A 158 -13.31 21.82 0.80
C GLY A 158 -12.90 20.40 1.17
N THR A 159 -13.33 19.43 0.37
CA THR A 159 -12.92 18.02 0.49
C THR A 159 -11.99 17.66 -0.65
N THR A 160 -10.84 17.09 -0.32
CA THR A 160 -9.95 16.47 -1.31
C THR A 160 -10.28 14.99 -1.43
N HIS A 161 -10.36 14.49 -2.66
CA HIS A 161 -10.42 13.06 -2.96
C HIS A 161 -9.13 12.64 -3.67
N ALA A 162 -8.36 11.78 -3.03
CA ALA A 162 -7.06 11.35 -3.53
C ALA A 162 -7.01 9.82 -3.67
N PRO A 163 -6.49 9.30 -4.79
CA PRO A 163 -6.08 7.89 -4.83
C PRO A 163 -5.11 7.59 -3.68
N TYR A 164 -5.23 6.40 -3.11
CA TYR A 164 -4.32 5.90 -2.08
C TYR A 164 -3.54 4.70 -2.62
N LEU A 165 -2.22 4.82 -2.66
CA LEU A 165 -1.33 3.83 -3.27
C LEU A 165 -0.38 3.23 -2.24
N VAL A 166 0.01 1.97 -2.44
CA VAL A 166 1.15 1.35 -1.74
C VAL A 166 2.19 0.96 -2.78
N GLY A 167 3.45 1.34 -2.59
CA GLY A 167 4.45 1.17 -3.64
C GLY A 167 5.78 1.81 -3.32
N MET A 168 6.52 2.23 -4.35
CA MET A 168 7.89 2.72 -4.23
C MET A 168 8.12 3.96 -5.08
N PHE A 169 9.05 4.81 -4.64
CA PHE A 169 9.61 5.85 -5.51
C PHE A 169 10.49 5.22 -6.59
N ASP A 170 10.49 5.79 -7.80
CA ASP A 170 11.34 5.36 -8.91
C ASP A 170 12.78 5.82 -8.67
N LEU A 171 13.47 5.08 -7.80
CA LEU A 171 14.86 5.29 -7.40
C LEU A 171 15.68 4.03 -7.77
N PRO A 172 16.99 4.16 -8.06
CA PRO A 172 17.86 3.03 -8.36
C PRO A 172 17.83 1.92 -7.30
N GLU A 173 17.68 2.29 -6.02
CA GLU A 173 17.68 1.37 -4.87
C GLU A 173 16.41 0.51 -4.78
N ASN A 174 15.35 0.87 -5.50
CA ASN A 174 14.06 0.16 -5.50
C ASN A 174 13.88 -0.76 -6.71
N ARG A 175 14.93 -0.93 -7.53
CA ARG A 175 14.91 -1.72 -8.77
C ARG A 175 15.28 -3.18 -8.57
#